data_AF-A0A0Q4BZR9-F1
#
_entry.id   AF-A0A0Q4BZR9-F1
#
_cell.length_a   1.000
_cell.length_b   1.000
_cell.length_c   1.000
_cell.angle_alpha   90.00
_cell.angle_beta   90.00
_cell.angle_gamma   90.00
#
_symmetry.space_group_name_H-M   'P 1'
#
loop_
_entity.id
_entity.type
_entity.pdbx_description
1 polymer ?
#
loop_
_entity_poly.entity_id
_entity_poly.type
_entity_poly.pdbx_seq_one_letter_code
_entity_poly.pdbx_strand_id
1 'polypeptide(L)'
;MAEMETLGTTLDRILPEMAESPKTEQSLRLTEKWDLTVARVSPATMTIAQARKIADAPLPALVACSDDRFDECLRLLLAALPKRNSDDLSGELLILAYSGKLGGYSAEQIAYMTDKALERCEWFPTIAECLGIIGEWKRNDAPLQLQERARSMVFDDRQIRFRKVMSDLAAGGYTQDQIDAMPDSWKVVGETRGYLWAHADGSYTARILPNGERVPYPEAVEVTPKRAEPACRKCQDLGRILDLGGNEVDCPDCHEEAQRHNHRVMHPIDGGCGA
;
A
#
# COMPACT_ATOMS: atom_id res chain seq x y z
N MET A 1 52.38 -5.44 -34.56
CA MET A 1 52.34 -4.00 -34.25
C MET A 1 51.23 -3.24 -34.99
N ALA A 2 50.89 -3.59 -36.24
CA ALA A 2 49.81 -2.94 -36.98
C ALA A 2 48.37 -3.22 -36.46
N GLU A 3 48.15 -4.32 -35.73
CA GLU A 3 46.82 -4.68 -35.19
C GLU A 3 46.45 -3.94 -33.89
N MET A 4 47.42 -3.38 -33.16
CA MET A 4 47.13 -2.58 -31.96
C MET A 4 46.70 -1.15 -32.29
N GLU A 5 47.18 -0.57 -33.40
CA GLU A 5 46.76 0.77 -33.85
C GLU A 5 45.31 0.80 -34.35
N THR A 6 44.81 -0.32 -34.85
CA THR A 6 43.44 -0.45 -35.38
C THR A 6 42.39 -0.52 -34.26
N LEU A 7 42.74 -1.08 -33.09
CA LEU A 7 41.87 -1.08 -31.91
C LEU A 7 41.75 0.31 -31.27
N GLY A 8 42.84 1.09 -31.24
CA GLY A 8 42.84 2.47 -30.73
C GLY A 8 41.94 3.40 -31.54
N THR A 9 41.99 3.33 -32.87
CA THR A 9 41.17 4.17 -33.76
C THR A 9 39.69 3.78 -33.79
N THR A 10 39.36 2.52 -33.47
CA THR A 10 37.96 2.08 -33.40
C THR A 10 37.29 2.51 -32.09
N LEU A 11 38.05 2.57 -30.98
CA LEU A 11 37.58 3.06 -29.67
C LEU A 11 37.32 4.58 -29.66
N ASP A 12 38.18 5.38 -30.28
CA ASP A 12 37.99 6.85 -30.39
C ASP A 12 36.73 7.23 -31.18
N ARG A 13 36.21 6.33 -32.02
CA ARG A 13 35.01 6.56 -32.82
C ARG A 13 33.70 6.18 -32.10
N ILE A 14 33.76 5.30 -31.10
CA ILE A 14 32.59 4.80 -30.35
C ILE A 14 32.39 5.58 -29.03
N LEU A 15 33.46 6.13 -28.45
CA LEU A 15 33.44 6.89 -27.19
C LEU A 15 32.53 8.15 -27.18
N PRO A 16 32.37 8.93 -28.27
CA PRO A 16 31.53 10.14 -28.22
C PRO A 16 30.03 9.83 -28.12
N GLU A 17 29.56 8.68 -28.62
CA GLU A 17 28.12 8.35 -28.63
C GLU A 17 27.60 7.81 -27.29
N MET A 18 28.47 7.35 -26.38
CA MET A 18 28.06 6.86 -25.06
C MET A 18 28.11 7.92 -23.95
N ALA A 19 28.79 9.05 -24.19
CA ALA A 19 28.97 10.12 -23.21
C ALA A 19 27.75 11.07 -23.09
N GLU A 20 26.85 11.05 -24.07
CA GLU A 20 25.62 11.85 -24.06
C GLU A 20 24.39 10.96 -23.89
N SER A 21 24.30 10.25 -22.76
CA SER A 21 22.96 9.91 -22.27
C SER A 21 22.21 11.23 -22.06
N PRO A 22 21.04 11.43 -22.67
CA PRO A 22 20.28 12.65 -22.45
C PRO A 22 19.99 12.70 -20.96
N LYS A 23 20.61 13.66 -20.25
CA LYS A 23 20.13 14.10 -18.96
C LYS A 23 18.72 14.60 -19.23
N THR A 24 17.74 13.71 -19.12
CA THR A 24 16.33 14.03 -19.31
C THR A 24 16.05 15.30 -18.54
N GLU A 25 15.54 16.34 -19.20
CA GLU A 25 15.14 17.61 -18.57
C GLU A 25 14.23 17.40 -17.34
N GLN A 26 13.62 16.22 -17.23
CA GLN A 26 12.92 15.71 -16.05
C GLN A 26 13.75 15.67 -14.75
N SER A 27 15.06 15.38 -14.79
CA SER A 27 15.89 15.31 -13.58
C SER A 27 16.26 16.69 -13.04
N LEU A 28 16.42 17.68 -13.93
CA LEU A 28 16.69 19.08 -13.56
C LEU A 28 15.46 19.81 -13.01
N ARG A 29 14.25 19.42 -13.42
CA ARG A 29 12.99 19.99 -12.89
C ARG A 29 12.57 19.39 -11.54
N LEU A 30 13.14 18.27 -11.10
CA LEU A 30 12.86 17.64 -9.80
C LEU A 30 13.72 18.17 -8.65
N THR A 31 14.81 18.88 -8.95
CA THR A 31 15.67 19.53 -7.94
C THR A 31 15.16 20.89 -7.46
N GLU A 32 14.11 21.44 -8.07
CA GLU A 32 13.53 22.71 -7.64
C GLU A 32 12.69 22.54 -6.35
N LYS A 33 13.34 22.90 -5.24
CA LYS A 33 12.79 23.27 -3.93
C LYS A 33 12.12 22.14 -3.14
N TRP A 34 12.97 21.26 -2.60
CA TRP A 34 12.79 20.96 -1.17
C TRP A 34 13.03 22.27 -0.43
N ASP A 35 11.93 22.95 -0.09
CA ASP A 35 11.92 24.25 0.57
C ASP A 35 12.83 24.16 1.81
N LEU A 36 13.96 24.89 1.83
CA LEU A 36 14.98 24.83 2.89
C LEU A 36 14.41 25.10 4.30
N THR A 37 13.17 25.56 4.36
CA THR A 37 12.35 25.61 5.58
C THR A 37 12.05 24.24 6.18
N VAL A 38 11.87 23.19 5.37
CA VAL A 38 11.68 21.80 5.79
C VAL A 38 12.94 21.19 6.41
N ALA A 39 14.11 21.47 5.82
CA ALA A 39 15.40 20.93 6.28
C ALA A 39 15.83 21.46 7.66
N ARG A 40 15.24 22.56 8.14
CA ARG A 40 15.53 23.18 9.44
C ARG A 40 14.51 22.84 10.53
N VAL A 41 13.47 22.06 10.23
CA VAL A 41 12.48 21.69 11.23
C VAL A 41 13.07 20.66 12.16
N SER A 42 13.23 21.03 13.44
CA SER A 42 13.56 20.05 14.48
C SER A 42 12.39 19.09 14.66
N PRO A 43 12.60 17.77 14.63
CA PRO A 43 11.55 16.79 14.88
C PRO A 43 10.86 16.94 16.24
N ALA A 44 11.50 17.60 17.20
CA ALA A 44 10.95 17.85 18.54
C ALA A 44 9.95 19.02 18.59
N THR A 45 10.01 19.96 17.64
CA THR A 45 9.18 21.17 17.62
C THR A 45 8.28 21.25 16.39
N MET A 46 8.21 20.17 15.62
CA MET A 46 7.41 20.08 14.40
C MET A 46 5.91 20.16 14.72
N THR A 47 5.22 21.13 14.13
CA THR A 47 3.75 21.24 14.20
C THR A 47 3.07 20.25 13.25
N ILE A 48 1.79 19.93 13.47
CA ILE A 48 1.02 19.05 12.57
C ILE A 48 0.92 19.62 11.14
N ALA A 49 0.79 20.94 10.99
CA ALA A 49 0.74 21.57 9.67
C ALA A 49 2.08 21.39 8.92
N GLN A 50 3.21 21.56 9.61
CA GLN A 50 4.53 21.29 9.04
C GLN A 50 4.70 19.80 8.72
N ALA A 51 4.28 18.91 9.62
CA ALA A 51 4.36 17.46 9.40
C ALA A 51 3.59 17.04 8.14
N ARG A 52 2.41 17.60 7.88
CA ARG A 52 1.66 17.35 6.63
C ARG A 52 2.44 17.78 5.39
N LYS A 53 2.96 19.02 5.38
CA LYS A 53 3.78 19.54 4.27
C LYS A 53 4.99 18.63 3.97
N ILE A 54 5.65 18.11 5.01
CA ILE A 54 6.83 17.24 4.87
C ILE A 54 6.44 15.83 4.41
N ALA A 55 5.37 15.27 4.99
CA ALA A 55 4.88 13.93 4.67
C ALA A 55 4.50 13.76 3.20
N ASP A 56 3.93 14.82 2.61
CA ASP A 56 3.43 14.86 1.24
C ASP A 56 4.47 15.35 0.22
N ALA A 57 5.59 15.95 0.67
CA ALA A 57 6.64 16.42 -0.23
C ALA A 57 7.38 15.24 -0.90
N PRO A 58 7.84 15.37 -2.16
CA PRO A 58 8.73 14.37 -2.75
C PRO A 58 10.08 14.35 -2.00
N LEU A 59 10.70 13.17 -1.91
CA LEU A 59 12.05 13.06 -1.37
C LEU A 59 13.05 13.76 -2.29
N PRO A 60 14.07 14.44 -1.74
CA PRO A 60 15.10 15.05 -2.56
C PRO A 60 15.87 13.99 -3.34
N ALA A 61 16.19 14.27 -4.59
CA ALA A 61 17.06 13.42 -5.40
C ALA A 61 18.43 13.27 -4.73
N LEU A 62 19.01 12.08 -4.80
CA LEU A 62 20.36 11.86 -4.31
C LEU A 62 21.37 12.47 -5.30
N VAL A 63 22.40 13.12 -4.76
CA VAL A 63 23.49 13.64 -5.56
C VAL A 63 24.38 12.49 -5.99
N ALA A 64 24.74 12.45 -7.27
CA ALA A 64 25.69 11.48 -7.79
C ALA A 64 27.03 11.55 -7.05
N CYS A 65 27.71 10.41 -6.93
CA CYS A 65 29.05 10.34 -6.37
C CYS A 65 30.00 11.24 -7.15
N SER A 66 30.91 11.95 -6.47
CA SER A 66 31.96 12.68 -7.17
C SER A 66 32.97 11.70 -7.79
N ASP A 67 33.56 12.10 -8.91
CA ASP A 67 34.56 11.27 -9.62
C ASP A 67 35.72 10.87 -8.68
N ASP A 68 36.24 11.81 -7.88
CA ASP A 68 37.31 11.53 -6.91
C ASP A 68 36.94 10.45 -5.89
N ARG A 69 35.70 10.49 -5.38
CA ARG A 69 35.22 9.52 -4.38
C ARG A 69 34.94 8.17 -5.01
N PHE A 70 34.41 8.18 -6.24
CA PHE A 70 34.20 6.97 -7.02
C PHE A 70 35.53 6.25 -7.31
N ASP A 71 36.54 7.01 -7.75
CA ASP A 71 37.89 6.52 -8.00
C ASP A 71 38.54 5.93 -6.75
N GLU A 72 38.36 6.58 -5.60
CA GLU A 72 38.85 6.08 -4.30
C GLU A 72 38.24 4.71 -3.98
N CYS A 73 36.91 4.57 -4.08
CA CYS A 73 36.21 3.31 -3.86
C CYS A 73 36.67 2.21 -4.84
N LEU A 74 36.84 2.55 -6.11
CA LEU A 74 37.28 1.59 -7.12
C LEU A 74 38.72 1.14 -6.89
N ARG A 75 39.62 2.06 -6.53
CA ARG A 75 41.00 1.74 -6.14
C ARG A 75 41.06 0.86 -4.90
N LEU A 76 40.15 1.04 -3.94
CA LEU A 76 40.04 0.17 -2.77
C LEU A 76 39.70 -1.27 -3.18
N LEU A 77 38.70 -1.47 -4.05
CA LEU A 77 38.36 -2.79 -4.57
C LEU A 77 39.54 -3.42 -5.34
N LEU A 78 40.24 -2.63 -6.14
CA LEU A 78 41.41 -3.07 -6.92
C LEU A 78 42.57 -3.51 -6.03
N ALA A 79 42.73 -2.86 -4.87
CA ALA A 79 43.78 -3.19 -3.92
C ALA A 79 43.44 -4.42 -3.06
N ALA A 80 42.16 -4.61 -2.74
CA ALA A 80 41.70 -5.65 -1.82
C ALA A 80 41.34 -6.98 -2.51
N LEU A 81 40.89 -6.94 -3.77
CA LEU A 81 40.38 -8.11 -4.48
C LEU A 81 41.28 -8.48 -5.66
N PRO A 82 41.57 -9.77 -5.87
CA PRO A 82 42.35 -10.22 -7.00
C PRO A 82 41.60 -10.00 -8.32
N LYS A 83 42.33 -9.60 -9.35
CA LYS A 83 41.84 -9.57 -10.74
C LYS A 83 42.02 -10.93 -11.40
N ARG A 84 41.15 -11.26 -12.36
CA ARG A 84 41.36 -12.43 -13.21
C ARG A 84 42.36 -12.08 -14.30
N ASN A 85 43.24 -13.02 -14.65
CA ASN A 85 44.24 -12.84 -15.72
C ASN A 85 43.63 -12.58 -17.12
N SER A 86 42.32 -12.85 -17.31
CA SER A 86 41.59 -12.50 -18.53
C SER A 86 41.25 -11.01 -18.65
N ASP A 87 41.46 -10.24 -17.57
CA ASP A 87 41.08 -8.83 -17.48
C ASP A 87 42.29 -7.91 -17.73
N ASP A 88 43.14 -8.27 -18.71
CA ASP A 88 44.28 -7.47 -19.20
C ASP A 88 43.86 -6.20 -19.98
N LEU A 89 42.70 -5.65 -19.63
CA LEU A 89 42.32 -4.29 -20.01
C LEU A 89 43.22 -3.30 -19.25
N SER A 90 43.65 -2.24 -19.95
CA SER A 90 44.33 -1.14 -19.27
C SER A 90 43.47 -0.64 -18.10
N GLY A 91 44.10 -0.32 -16.97
CA GLY A 91 43.38 0.13 -15.77
C GLY A 91 42.49 1.35 -16.04
N GLU A 92 42.87 2.19 -17.00
CA GLU A 92 42.09 3.36 -17.43
C GLU A 92 40.77 2.96 -18.14
N LEU A 93 40.80 1.97 -19.04
CA LEU A 93 39.60 1.49 -19.72
C LEU A 93 38.64 0.82 -18.72
N LEU A 94 39.16 0.13 -17.71
CA LEU A 94 38.36 -0.44 -16.64
C LEU A 94 37.64 0.66 -15.85
N ILE A 95 38.36 1.70 -15.42
CA ILE A 95 37.77 2.81 -14.66
C ILE A 95 36.68 3.52 -15.48
N LEU A 96 36.95 3.78 -16.76
CA LEU A 96 35.99 4.43 -17.66
C LEU A 96 34.72 3.59 -17.87
N ALA A 97 34.87 2.27 -18.05
CA ALA A 97 33.72 1.37 -18.18
C ALA A 97 32.84 1.34 -16.91
N TYR A 98 33.47 1.33 -15.73
CA TYR A 98 32.75 1.36 -14.45
C TYR A 98 32.09 2.71 -14.20
N SER A 99 32.80 3.82 -14.44
CA SER A 99 32.24 5.17 -14.32
C SER A 99 31.04 5.37 -15.25
N GLY A 100 31.11 4.90 -16.50
CA GLY A 100 30.00 5.00 -17.45
C GLY A 100 28.72 4.24 -17.03
N LYS A 101 28.84 3.21 -16.18
CA LYS A 101 27.69 2.42 -15.69
C LYS A 101 27.27 2.76 -14.27
N LEU A 102 28.19 3.22 -13.44
CA LEU A 102 27.97 3.43 -12.01
C LEU A 102 28.02 4.91 -11.59
N GLY A 103 28.47 5.83 -12.45
CA GLY A 103 28.62 7.24 -12.13
C GLY A 103 27.31 7.99 -11.82
N GLY A 104 26.16 7.41 -12.16
CA GLY A 104 24.85 7.95 -11.80
C GLY A 104 24.41 7.69 -10.35
N TYR A 105 25.10 6.81 -9.62
CA TYR A 105 24.72 6.45 -8.25
C TYR A 105 25.34 7.39 -7.22
N SER A 106 24.68 7.54 -6.08
CA SER A 106 25.14 8.41 -4.99
C SER A 106 26.38 7.86 -4.29
N ALA A 107 27.09 8.73 -3.57
CA ALA A 107 28.25 8.32 -2.77
C ALA A 107 27.92 7.22 -1.75
N GLU A 108 26.73 7.27 -1.14
CA GLU A 108 26.27 6.25 -0.19
C GLU A 108 26.02 4.89 -0.86
N GLN A 109 25.47 4.89 -2.09
CA GLN A 109 25.25 3.68 -2.87
C GLN A 109 26.57 3.04 -3.29
N ILE A 110 27.52 3.86 -3.76
CA ILE A 110 28.87 3.39 -4.13
C ILE A 110 29.63 2.85 -2.92
N ALA A 111 29.55 3.53 -1.77
CA ALA A 111 30.15 3.05 -0.53
C ALA A 111 29.56 1.71 -0.09
N TYR A 112 28.22 1.59 -0.07
CA TYR A 112 27.54 0.32 0.24
C TYR A 112 27.96 -0.80 -0.70
N MET A 113 28.01 -0.51 -2.00
CA MET A 113 28.44 -1.49 -3.00
C MET A 113 29.86 -1.95 -2.77
N THR A 114 30.75 -1.02 -2.46
CA THR A 114 32.15 -1.30 -2.14
C THR A 114 32.25 -2.21 -0.92
N ASP A 115 31.57 -1.86 0.18
CA ASP A 115 31.58 -2.66 1.41
C ASP A 115 31.05 -4.08 1.17
N LYS A 116 29.93 -4.22 0.45
CA LYS A 116 29.33 -5.53 0.17
C LYS A 116 30.12 -6.35 -0.84
N ALA A 117 30.81 -5.73 -1.78
CA ALA A 117 31.73 -6.42 -2.66
C ALA A 117 32.92 -6.98 -1.85
N LEU A 118 33.50 -6.19 -0.94
CA LEU A 118 34.59 -6.64 -0.07
C LEU A 118 34.17 -7.78 0.87
N GLU A 119 32.91 -7.79 1.33
CA GLU A 119 32.37 -8.86 2.18
C GLU A 119 32.12 -10.18 1.43
N ARG A 120 31.68 -10.11 0.16
CA ARG A 120 31.05 -11.26 -0.53
C ARG A 120 31.80 -11.75 -1.75
N CYS A 121 32.60 -10.90 -2.40
CA CYS A 121 33.27 -11.25 -3.65
C CYS A 121 34.68 -11.76 -3.38
N GLU A 122 34.99 -12.95 -3.89
CA GLU A 122 36.35 -13.50 -3.85
C GLU A 122 37.27 -12.88 -4.91
N TRP A 123 36.67 -12.35 -5.98
CA TRP A 123 37.35 -11.72 -7.11
C TRP A 123 36.81 -10.31 -7.33
N PHE A 124 37.54 -9.49 -8.08
CA PHE A 124 37.07 -8.16 -8.45
C PHE A 124 35.68 -8.25 -9.13
N PRO A 125 34.65 -7.56 -8.59
CA PRO A 125 33.27 -7.76 -9.03
C PRO A 125 33.04 -7.19 -10.41
N THR A 126 32.29 -7.90 -11.24
CA THR A 126 31.81 -7.41 -12.54
C THR A 126 30.82 -6.26 -12.36
N ILE A 127 30.63 -5.43 -13.39
CA ILE A 127 29.62 -4.35 -13.37
C ILE A 127 28.21 -4.89 -13.05
N ALA A 128 27.88 -6.08 -13.55
CA ALA A 128 26.58 -6.71 -13.28
C ALA A 128 26.41 -7.08 -11.80
N GLU A 129 27.46 -7.62 -11.16
CA GLU A 129 27.46 -7.89 -9.72
C GLU A 129 27.38 -6.59 -8.90
N CYS A 130 28.13 -5.55 -9.29
CA CYS A 130 28.03 -4.23 -8.66
C CYS A 130 26.61 -3.66 -8.73
N LEU A 131 25.95 -3.74 -9.88
CA LEU A 131 24.56 -3.30 -10.05
C LEU A 131 23.59 -4.14 -9.21
N GLY A 132 23.81 -5.46 -9.12
CA GLY A 132 23.05 -6.34 -8.25
C GLY A 132 23.15 -5.92 -6.78
N ILE A 133 24.37 -5.66 -6.31
CA ILE A 133 24.63 -5.20 -4.94
C ILE A 133 23.99 -3.83 -4.70
N ILE A 134 24.14 -2.87 -5.62
CA ILE A 134 23.50 -1.53 -5.50
C ILE A 134 21.98 -1.65 -5.42
N GLY A 135 21.38 -2.60 -6.15
CA GLY A 135 19.94 -2.86 -6.11
C GLY A 135 19.42 -3.29 -4.73
N GLU A 136 20.28 -3.84 -3.87
CA GLU A 136 19.94 -4.19 -2.47
C GLU A 136 19.95 -2.97 -1.54
N TRP A 137 20.58 -1.86 -1.95
CA TRP A 137 20.71 -0.69 -1.11
C TRP A 137 19.35 -0.04 -0.83
N LYS A 138 19.12 0.24 0.45
CA LYS A 138 17.93 0.97 0.91
C LYS A 138 18.36 2.34 1.41
N ARG A 139 17.69 3.36 0.90
CA ARG A 139 17.85 4.74 1.37
C ARG A 139 17.54 4.81 2.86
N ASN A 140 18.41 5.46 3.63
CA ASN A 140 18.26 5.66 5.08
C ASN A 140 18.92 6.99 5.51
N ASP A 141 18.65 8.05 4.77
CA ASP A 141 19.20 9.38 5.02
C ASP A 141 18.26 10.23 5.90
N ALA A 142 18.79 11.32 6.44
CA ALA A 142 18.02 12.22 7.32
C ALA A 142 16.72 12.75 6.68
N PRO A 143 16.67 13.12 5.38
CA PRO A 143 15.43 13.48 4.71
C PRO A 143 14.35 12.40 4.73
N LEU A 144 14.71 11.13 4.47
CA LEU A 144 13.75 10.02 4.54
C LEU A 144 13.22 9.83 5.96
N GLN A 145 14.12 9.80 6.96
CA GLN A 145 13.73 9.63 8.36
C GLN A 145 12.82 10.76 8.85
N LEU A 146 13.09 12.00 8.44
CA LEU A 146 12.24 13.15 8.75
C LEU A 146 10.85 13.00 8.11
N GLN A 147 10.78 12.56 6.85
CA GLN A 147 9.51 12.31 6.16
C GLN A 147 8.71 11.19 6.82
N GLU A 148 9.33 10.07 7.17
CA GLU A 148 8.67 8.95 7.86
C GLU A 148 8.11 9.36 9.22
N ARG A 149 8.88 10.14 9.98
CA ARG A 149 8.43 10.69 11.26
C ARG A 149 7.27 11.67 11.07
N ALA A 150 7.33 12.52 10.05
CA ALA A 150 6.24 13.42 9.71
C ALA A 150 4.95 12.66 9.33
N ARG A 151 5.06 11.61 8.49
CA ARG A 151 3.93 10.72 8.15
C ARG A 151 3.32 10.08 9.39
N SER A 152 4.17 9.58 10.30
CA SER A 152 3.72 8.97 11.55
C SER A 152 2.95 9.97 12.42
N MET A 153 3.46 11.20 12.58
CA MET A 153 2.75 12.25 13.33
C MET A 153 1.40 12.63 12.72
N VAL A 154 1.31 12.69 11.39
CA VAL A 154 0.03 12.97 10.70
C VAL A 154 -0.96 11.83 10.88
N PHE A 155 -0.49 10.59 10.81
CA PHE A 155 -1.30 9.42 11.07
C PHE A 155 -1.82 9.40 12.51
N ASP A 156 -0.96 9.66 13.49
CA ASP A 156 -1.34 9.71 14.90
C ASP A 156 -2.35 10.83 15.19
N ASP A 157 -2.15 12.04 14.65
CA ASP A 157 -3.13 13.14 14.75
C ASP A 157 -4.49 12.72 14.17
N ARG A 158 -4.50 12.11 12.98
CA ARG A 158 -5.73 11.61 12.35
C ARG A 158 -6.40 10.54 13.22
N GLN A 159 -5.63 9.63 13.79
CA GLN A 159 -6.13 8.57 14.64
C GLN A 159 -6.69 9.11 15.97
N ILE A 160 -6.03 10.10 16.59
CA ILE A 160 -6.52 10.76 17.80
C ILE A 160 -7.84 11.46 17.53
N ARG A 161 -7.92 12.25 16.44
CA ARG A 161 -9.18 12.92 16.04
C ARG A 161 -10.28 11.90 15.78
N PHE A 162 -9.98 10.83 15.05
CA PHE A 162 -10.92 9.76 14.78
C PHE A 162 -11.43 9.12 16.08
N ARG A 163 -10.54 8.73 17.00
CA ARG A 163 -10.94 8.15 18.29
C ARG A 163 -11.82 9.11 19.09
N LYS A 164 -11.48 10.40 19.11
CA LYS A 164 -12.28 11.43 19.77
C LYS A 164 -13.68 11.52 19.15
N VAL A 165 -13.78 11.63 17.83
CA VAL A 165 -15.06 11.67 17.10
C VAL A 165 -15.90 10.43 17.41
N MET A 166 -15.31 9.24 17.36
CA MET A 166 -16.03 7.99 17.66
C MET A 166 -16.48 7.91 19.11
N SER A 167 -15.68 8.44 20.05
CA SER A 167 -16.06 8.52 21.46
C SER A 167 -17.22 9.49 21.68
N ASP A 168 -17.18 10.66 21.02
CA ASP A 168 -18.22 11.68 21.14
C ASP A 168 -19.53 11.22 20.47
N LEU A 169 -19.45 10.54 19.32
CA LEU A 169 -20.59 9.89 18.67
C LEU A 169 -21.23 8.83 19.57
N ALA A 170 -20.42 8.01 20.23
CA ALA A 170 -20.93 7.00 21.17
C ALA A 170 -21.64 7.63 22.38
N ALA A 171 -21.23 8.84 22.77
CA ALA A 171 -21.87 9.63 23.82
C ALA A 171 -23.08 10.45 23.34
N GLY A 172 -23.41 10.43 22.03
CA GLY A 172 -24.46 11.26 21.43
C GLY A 172 -24.13 12.75 21.35
N GLY A 173 -22.86 13.14 21.53
CA GLY A 173 -22.43 14.54 21.63
C GLY A 173 -22.30 15.30 20.30
N TYR A 174 -22.67 14.69 19.18
CA TYR A 174 -22.51 15.26 17.83
C TYR A 174 -23.82 15.82 17.29
N THR A 175 -23.77 17.02 16.72
CA THR A 175 -24.91 17.61 15.97
C THR A 175 -24.97 17.09 14.54
N GLN A 176 -26.12 17.26 13.88
CA GLN A 176 -26.28 16.85 12.48
C GLN A 176 -25.28 17.53 11.54
N ASP A 177 -25.09 18.84 11.67
CA ASP A 177 -24.09 19.59 10.88
C ASP A 177 -22.66 19.05 11.08
N GLN A 178 -22.32 18.62 12.30
CA GLN A 178 -21.03 18.03 12.59
C GLN A 178 -20.89 16.65 11.94
N ILE A 179 -21.95 15.84 11.93
CA ILE A 179 -22.00 14.54 11.26
C ILE A 179 -21.81 14.74 9.76
N ASP A 180 -22.51 15.70 9.15
CA ASP A 180 -22.45 15.95 7.72
C ASP A 180 -21.07 16.44 7.26
N ALA A 181 -20.41 17.24 8.10
CA ALA A 181 -19.04 17.72 7.86
C ALA A 181 -17.94 16.66 8.06
N MET A 182 -18.25 15.48 8.60
CA MET A 182 -17.25 14.41 8.76
C MET A 182 -16.81 13.81 7.42
N PRO A 183 -15.59 13.29 7.32
CA PRO A 183 -15.20 12.46 6.18
C PRO A 183 -16.12 11.22 6.05
N ASP A 184 -16.53 10.86 4.83
CA ASP A 184 -17.43 9.72 4.60
C ASP A 184 -16.89 8.40 5.16
N SER A 185 -15.57 8.19 5.05
CA SER A 185 -14.89 7.04 5.66
C SER A 185 -15.13 6.91 7.18
N TRP A 186 -15.36 8.02 7.89
CA TRP A 186 -15.67 8.00 9.31
C TRP A 186 -17.15 7.75 9.56
N LYS A 187 -18.05 8.24 8.69
CA LYS A 187 -19.49 7.99 8.77
C LYS A 187 -19.80 6.50 8.62
N VAL A 188 -19.18 5.84 7.64
CA VAL A 188 -19.30 4.38 7.43
C VAL A 188 -18.86 3.59 8.66
N VAL A 189 -17.79 4.00 9.33
CA VAL A 189 -17.36 3.33 10.58
C VAL A 189 -18.32 3.62 11.72
N GLY A 190 -18.87 4.83 11.80
CA GLY A 190 -19.93 5.18 12.75
C GLY A 190 -21.18 4.33 12.56
N GLU A 191 -21.61 4.12 11.32
CA GLU A 191 -22.72 3.22 10.96
C GLU A 191 -22.42 1.77 11.35
N THR A 192 -21.27 1.25 10.94
CA THR A 192 -20.84 -0.13 11.26
C THR A 192 -20.81 -0.39 12.77
N ARG A 193 -20.42 0.63 13.55
CA ARG A 193 -20.39 0.56 15.02
C ARG A 193 -21.77 0.84 15.66
N GLY A 194 -22.78 1.15 14.85
CA GLY A 194 -24.13 1.42 15.31
C GLY A 194 -24.32 2.77 15.98
N TYR A 195 -23.45 3.76 15.73
CA TYR A 195 -23.59 5.12 16.24
C TYR A 195 -24.38 6.03 15.29
N LEU A 196 -24.35 5.71 14.00
CA LEU A 196 -25.07 6.44 12.96
C LEU A 196 -26.04 5.51 12.24
N TRP A 197 -27.08 6.10 11.66
CA TRP A 197 -27.95 5.47 10.68
C TRP A 197 -27.63 6.02 9.30
N ALA A 198 -27.38 5.14 8.33
CA ALA A 198 -27.35 5.51 6.93
C ALA A 198 -28.77 5.52 6.35
N HIS A 199 -29.05 6.51 5.51
CA HIS A 199 -30.30 6.66 4.78
C HIS A 199 -30.11 6.32 3.30
N ALA A 200 -31.20 6.01 2.60
CA ALA A 200 -31.17 5.68 1.18
C ALA A 200 -30.67 6.84 0.29
N ASP A 201 -30.78 8.08 0.76
CA ASP A 201 -30.27 9.28 0.09
C ASP A 201 -28.75 9.51 0.32
N GLY A 202 -28.09 8.64 1.08
CA GLY A 202 -26.68 8.73 1.43
C GLY A 202 -26.37 9.65 2.61
N SER A 203 -27.40 10.27 3.22
CA SER A 203 -27.24 11.03 4.46
C SER A 203 -27.07 10.11 5.67
N TYR A 204 -26.55 10.67 6.76
CA TYR A 204 -26.38 9.94 8.02
C TYR A 204 -27.03 10.71 9.16
N THR A 205 -27.78 10.03 10.04
CA THR A 205 -28.30 10.65 11.27
C THR A 205 -27.75 9.96 12.51
N ALA A 206 -27.68 10.69 13.63
CA ALA A 206 -27.26 10.13 14.91
C ALA A 206 -28.27 9.07 15.41
N ARG A 207 -27.76 7.91 15.83
CA ARG A 207 -28.59 6.91 16.53
C ARG A 207 -28.75 7.21 18.00
N ILE A 208 -27.76 7.88 18.60
CA ILE A 208 -27.75 8.26 20.01
C ILE A 208 -27.86 9.78 20.05
N LEU A 209 -28.91 10.29 20.68
CA LEU A 209 -29.13 11.72 20.86
C LEU A 209 -28.27 12.26 22.04
N PRO A 210 -28.07 13.59 22.13
CA PRO A 210 -27.28 14.20 23.22
C PRO A 210 -27.79 13.92 24.63
N ASN A 211 -29.06 13.56 24.79
CA ASN A 211 -29.66 13.14 26.06
C ASN A 211 -29.42 11.65 26.40
N GLY A 212 -28.69 10.91 25.56
CA GLY A 212 -28.45 9.47 25.68
C GLY A 212 -29.60 8.60 25.16
N GLU A 213 -30.65 9.20 24.61
CA GLU A 213 -31.77 8.47 24.04
C GLU A 213 -31.38 7.82 22.71
N ARG A 214 -31.75 6.55 22.54
CA ARG A 214 -31.52 5.84 21.29
C ARG A 214 -32.72 6.02 20.38
N VAL A 215 -32.51 6.61 19.21
CA VAL A 215 -33.55 6.76 18.19
C VAL A 215 -33.76 5.41 17.51
N PRO A 216 -34.99 4.87 17.49
CA PRO A 216 -35.33 3.71 16.67
C PRO A 216 -35.00 4.00 15.21
N TYR A 217 -34.76 2.97 14.40
CA TYR A 217 -34.56 3.19 12.97
C TYR A 217 -35.83 3.83 12.38
N PRO A 218 -35.74 4.99 11.70
CA PRO A 218 -36.92 5.75 11.28
C PRO A 218 -37.81 5.02 10.26
N GLU A 219 -37.25 4.05 9.53
CA GLU A 219 -37.99 3.20 8.58
C GLU A 219 -38.26 1.79 9.11
N ALA A 220 -38.02 1.53 10.40
CA ALA A 220 -38.60 0.35 11.02
C ALA A 220 -40.11 0.61 11.17
N VAL A 221 -40.85 0.52 10.06
CA VAL A 221 -42.23 0.10 10.12
C VAL A 221 -42.21 -1.10 11.04
N GLU A 222 -42.92 -1.04 12.15
CA GLU A 222 -43.22 -2.23 12.93
C GLU A 222 -44.03 -3.14 12.01
N VAL A 223 -43.33 -3.87 11.14
CA VAL A 223 -43.79 -5.12 10.61
C VAL A 223 -43.75 -5.99 11.84
N THR A 224 -44.79 -5.89 12.68
CA THR A 224 -45.16 -6.98 13.57
C THR A 224 -45.19 -8.15 12.62
N PRO A 225 -44.22 -9.08 12.70
CA PRO A 225 -44.27 -10.23 11.82
C PRO A 225 -45.60 -10.85 12.17
N LYS A 226 -46.56 -10.79 11.24
CA LYS A 226 -47.79 -11.57 11.32
C LYS A 226 -47.25 -12.95 11.61
N ARG A 227 -47.42 -13.45 12.84
CA ARG A 227 -46.92 -14.76 13.23
C ARG A 227 -47.59 -15.72 12.26
N ALA A 228 -46.87 -16.07 11.19
CA ALA A 228 -47.14 -17.30 10.47
C ALA A 228 -46.89 -18.34 11.54
N GLU A 229 -47.97 -18.92 12.04
CA GLU A 229 -47.88 -20.06 12.94
C GLU A 229 -46.90 -21.06 12.30
N PRO A 230 -45.89 -21.53 13.05
CA PRO A 230 -44.89 -22.42 12.47
C PRO A 230 -45.60 -23.65 11.92
N ALA A 231 -45.41 -23.92 10.62
CA ALA A 231 -46.06 -25.02 9.93
C ALA A 231 -45.73 -26.40 10.53
N CYS A 232 -44.67 -26.51 11.36
CA CYS A 232 -44.37 -27.71 12.12
C CYS A 232 -43.60 -27.42 13.43
N ARG A 233 -43.64 -28.39 14.36
CA ARG A 233 -43.02 -28.32 15.69
C ARG A 233 -41.49 -28.20 15.65
N LYS A 234 -40.80 -28.76 14.63
CA LYS A 234 -39.34 -28.62 14.47
C LYS A 234 -38.91 -27.20 14.07
N CYS A 235 -39.69 -26.51 13.24
CA CYS A 235 -39.43 -25.11 12.87
C CYS A 235 -39.68 -24.14 14.04
N GLN A 236 -40.48 -24.56 15.03
CA GLN A 236 -40.76 -23.77 16.22
C GLN A 236 -39.58 -23.73 17.19
N ASP A 237 -38.78 -24.81 17.27
CA ASP A 237 -37.64 -24.92 18.17
C ASP A 237 -36.32 -24.38 17.57
N LEU A 238 -36.15 -24.44 16.24
CA LEU A 238 -34.88 -24.08 15.58
C LEU A 238 -34.85 -22.68 14.94
N GLY A 239 -35.98 -21.98 14.86
CA GLY A 239 -36.09 -20.73 14.11
C GLY A 239 -36.07 -20.95 12.59
N ARG A 240 -35.99 -19.86 11.81
CA ARG A 240 -35.98 -19.92 10.34
C ARG A 240 -34.71 -20.62 9.86
N ILE A 241 -34.84 -21.57 8.93
CA ILE A 241 -33.69 -22.25 8.33
C ILE A 241 -33.18 -21.35 7.20
N LEU A 242 -31.93 -20.90 7.31
CA LEU A 242 -31.25 -20.15 6.27
C LEU A 242 -30.33 -21.08 5.49
N ASP A 243 -30.24 -20.90 4.18
CA ASP A 243 -29.19 -21.52 3.37
C ASP A 243 -27.81 -20.88 3.65
N LEU A 244 -26.77 -21.43 3.04
CA LEU A 244 -25.40 -20.91 3.16
C LEU A 244 -25.23 -19.48 2.59
N GLY A 245 -26.18 -19.01 1.79
CA GLY A 245 -26.25 -17.63 1.28
C GLY A 245 -27.06 -16.68 2.18
N GLY A 246 -27.60 -17.16 3.29
CA GLY A 246 -28.45 -16.37 4.18
C GLY A 246 -29.89 -16.19 3.70
N ASN A 247 -30.34 -16.93 2.67
CA ASN A 247 -31.72 -16.90 2.21
C ASN A 247 -32.57 -17.85 3.03
N GLU A 248 -33.81 -17.46 3.33
CA GLU A 248 -34.79 -18.35 3.95
C GLU A 248 -35.14 -19.51 3.00
N VAL A 249 -34.95 -20.73 3.46
CA VAL A 249 -35.33 -21.95 2.74
C VAL A 249 -36.42 -22.68 3.51
N ASP A 250 -37.35 -23.27 2.76
CA ASP A 250 -38.38 -24.11 3.34
C ASP A 250 -37.74 -25.31 4.05
N CYS A 251 -38.24 -25.61 5.24
CA CYS A 251 -37.76 -26.76 5.99
C CYS A 251 -37.97 -28.03 5.15
N PRO A 252 -36.93 -28.84 4.90
CA PRO A 252 -37.04 -30.02 4.05
C PRO A 252 -38.09 -31.01 4.56
N ASP A 253 -38.26 -31.11 5.88
CA ASP A 253 -39.32 -31.94 6.49
C ASP A 253 -40.74 -31.42 6.15
N CYS A 254 -40.95 -30.09 6.15
CA CYS A 254 -42.23 -29.48 5.77
C CYS A 254 -42.52 -29.62 4.28
N HIS A 255 -41.49 -29.51 3.45
CA HIS A 255 -41.62 -29.64 2.00
C HIS A 255 -41.99 -31.08 1.60
N GLU A 256 -41.41 -32.09 2.26
CA GLU A 256 -41.78 -33.49 2.03
C GLU A 256 -43.22 -33.83 2.49
N GLU A 257 -43.67 -33.30 3.63
CA GLU A 257 -45.06 -33.52 4.09
C GLU A 257 -46.09 -32.91 3.12
N ALA A 258 -45.82 -31.70 2.61
CA ALA A 258 -46.67 -31.05 1.61
C ALA A 258 -46.77 -31.88 0.32
N GLN A 259 -45.66 -32.47 -0.13
CA GLN A 259 -45.64 -33.35 -1.30
C GLN A 259 -46.39 -34.67 -1.07
N ARG A 260 -46.30 -35.26 0.13
CA ARG A 260 -47.04 -36.48 0.49
C ARG A 260 -48.55 -36.26 0.53
N HIS A 261 -49.01 -35.08 0.98
CA HIS A 261 -50.44 -34.75 0.94
C HIS A 261 -50.98 -34.59 -0.48
N ASN A 262 -50.23 -33.97 -1.39
CA ASN A 262 -50.65 -33.86 -2.79
C ASN A 262 -50.71 -35.21 -3.51
N HIS A 263 -49.85 -36.18 -3.15
CA HIS A 263 -49.88 -37.51 -3.77
C HIS A 263 -51.03 -38.41 -3.29
N ARG A 264 -51.65 -38.12 -2.14
CA ARG A 264 -52.71 -38.97 -1.57
C ARG A 264 -54.11 -38.73 -2.17
N VAL A 265 -54.27 -37.71 -3.02
CA VAL A 265 -55.57 -37.30 -3.59
C VAL A 265 -55.83 -37.89 -4.99
N MET A 266 -54.89 -38.65 -5.56
CA MET A 266 -54.99 -39.18 -6.93
C MET A 266 -54.98 -40.72 -7.00
N HIS A 267 -55.91 -41.38 -6.30
CA HIS A 267 -56.29 -42.76 -6.65
C HIS A 267 -57.72 -42.78 -7.22
N PRO A 268 -57.89 -43.02 -8.53
CA PRO A 268 -59.21 -43.29 -9.09
C PRO A 268 -59.71 -44.65 -8.60
N ILE A 269 -60.96 -44.68 -8.15
CA ILE A 269 -61.70 -45.89 -7.81
C ILE A 269 -62.11 -46.54 -9.14
N ASP A 270 -61.31 -47.48 -9.64
CA ASP A 270 -61.71 -48.33 -10.76
C ASP A 270 -62.71 -49.38 -10.28
N GLY A 271 -63.99 -49.09 -10.50
CA GLY A 271 -65.11 -50.01 -10.34
C GLY A 271 -65.11 -51.06 -11.44
N GLY A 272 -64.61 -52.26 -11.13
CA GLY A 272 -64.85 -53.46 -11.92
C GLY A 272 -66.27 -53.99 -11.69
N CYS A 273 -67.15 -53.79 -12.66
CA CYS A 273 -68.42 -54.51 -12.79
C CYS A 273 -68.25 -55.54 -13.91
N GLY A 274 -68.31 -56.84 -13.56
CA GLY A 274 -68.25 -57.94 -14.51
C GLY A 274 -69.37 -58.95 -14.22
N ALA A 275 -70.20 -59.14 -15.25
CA ALA A 275 -71.07 -60.27 -15.61
C ALA A 275 -71.83 -61.02 -14.52
#